data_AF-A0AAV9PGX4-F1
#
_entry.id   AF-A0AAV9PGX4-F1
#
_cell.length_a   1.000
_cell.length_b   1.000
_cell.length_c   1.000
_cell.angle_alpha   90.00
_cell.angle_beta   90.00
_cell.angle_gamma   90.00
#
_symmetry.space_group_name_H-M   'P 1'
#
loop_
_entity.id
_entity.type
_entity.pdbx_description
1 polymer ?
#
loop_
_entity_poly.entity_id
_entity_poly.type
_entity_poly.pdbx_seq_one_letter_code
_entity_poly.pdbx_strand_id
1 'polypeptide(L)'
;MASRPEDQEDEDEVGMMKTVKYLESLIEACGNKGIPPNRIVLGGFSQGCAMSLLADLISQRYSGRLAGIAGVMGYLPLAGGFRINDLRAHAGLPPVVGEVPMFLARGQKDQMIPKRVWNQTLKKLEELGVNKDAKEVHEYEGLGHAFSGPLLRDMCMWLERVIPKLED
;
A
#
# COMPACT_ATOMS: atom_id res chain seq x y z
N MET A 1 29.61 1.83 -7.34
CA MET A 1 29.46 0.44 -6.85
C MET A 1 28.08 -0.04 -7.28
N ALA A 2 28.02 -0.93 -8.27
CA ALA A 2 26.79 -1.61 -8.65
C ALA A 2 26.46 -2.65 -7.57
N SER A 3 25.26 -2.59 -6.99
CA SER A 3 24.77 -3.60 -6.05
C SER A 3 24.74 -4.96 -6.74
N ARG A 4 25.22 -6.01 -6.06
CA ARG A 4 25.22 -7.37 -6.60
C ARG A 4 23.79 -7.90 -6.68
N PRO A 5 23.48 -8.81 -7.62
CA PRO A 5 22.16 -9.44 -7.72
C PRO A 5 21.75 -10.22 -6.45
N GLU A 6 22.73 -10.56 -5.61
CA GLU A 6 22.60 -11.39 -4.40
C GLU A 6 22.25 -10.60 -3.12
N ASP A 7 22.14 -9.26 -3.19
CA ASP A 7 21.80 -8.41 -2.03
C ASP A 7 20.27 -8.18 -1.88
N GLN A 8 19.44 -9.00 -2.54
CA GLN A 8 18.02 -9.12 -2.20
C GLN A 8 17.91 -10.20 -1.13
N GLU A 9 17.81 -9.83 0.15
CA GLU A 9 17.36 -10.77 1.18
C GLU A 9 16.11 -11.48 0.64
N ASP A 10 16.12 -12.82 0.63
CA ASP A 10 14.99 -13.64 0.19
C ASP A 10 13.78 -13.31 1.07
N GLU A 11 12.98 -12.36 0.59
CA GLU A 11 11.75 -11.92 1.20
C GLU A 11 10.85 -13.13 1.49
N ASP A 12 10.32 -13.23 2.72
CA ASP A 12 9.47 -14.36 3.14
C ASP A 12 8.09 -14.26 2.48
N GLU A 13 8.01 -14.64 1.19
CA GLU A 13 6.78 -14.63 0.40
C GLU A 13 5.68 -15.45 1.10
N VAL A 14 6.05 -16.60 1.71
CA VAL A 14 5.10 -17.46 2.42
C VAL A 14 4.51 -16.76 3.64
N GLY A 15 5.35 -16.10 4.45
CA GLY A 15 4.92 -15.29 5.60
C GLY A 15 4.08 -14.09 5.18
N MET A 16 4.43 -13.44 4.07
CA MET A 16 3.63 -12.35 3.51
C MET A 16 2.27 -12.82 3.05
N MET A 17 2.16 -13.96 2.36
CA MET A 17 0.88 -14.53 1.96
C MET A 17 0.00 -14.89 3.18
N LYS A 18 0.60 -15.38 4.27
CA LYS A 18 -0.12 -15.59 5.54
C LYS A 18 -0.64 -14.28 6.11
N THR A 19 0.18 -13.23 6.10
CA THR A 19 -0.23 -11.90 6.56
C THR A 19 -1.34 -11.31 5.69
N VAL A 20 -1.28 -11.47 4.36
CA VAL A 20 -2.37 -11.04 3.46
C VAL A 20 -3.67 -11.75 3.83
N LYS A 21 -3.67 -13.08 4.00
CA LYS A 21 -4.86 -13.82 4.44
C LYS A 21 -5.38 -13.37 5.81
N TYR A 22 -4.47 -13.03 6.73
CA TYR A 22 -4.86 -12.48 8.03
C TYR A 22 -5.56 -11.12 7.88
N LEU A 23 -4.99 -10.21 7.07
CA LEU A 23 -5.62 -8.92 6.77
C LEU A 23 -6.99 -9.08 6.10
N GLU A 24 -7.13 -10.01 5.16
CA GLU A 24 -8.42 -10.35 4.55
C GLU A 24 -9.47 -10.75 5.60
N SER A 25 -9.07 -11.54 6.61
CA SER A 25 -9.99 -11.94 7.69
C SER A 25 -10.42 -10.77 8.58
N LEU A 26 -9.55 -9.77 8.78
CA LEU A 26 -9.90 -8.53 9.48
C LEU A 26 -10.89 -7.69 8.68
N ILE A 27 -10.70 -7.59 7.35
CA ILE A 27 -11.63 -6.90 6.45
C ILE A 27 -12.99 -7.61 6.43
N GLU A 28 -13.01 -8.94 6.37
CA GLU A 28 -14.22 -9.75 6.45
C GLU A 28 -14.95 -9.55 7.78
N ALA A 29 -14.24 -9.45 8.90
CA ALA A 29 -14.82 -9.17 10.20
C ALA A 29 -15.50 -7.78 10.26
N CYS A 30 -14.96 -6.77 9.57
CA CYS A 30 -15.63 -5.47 9.38
C CYS A 30 -16.91 -5.62 8.52
N GLY A 31 -16.84 -6.40 7.43
CA GLY A 31 -17.99 -6.74 6.59
C GLY A 31 -19.12 -7.41 7.35
N ASN A 32 -18.80 -8.35 8.25
CA ASN A 32 -19.76 -9.03 9.12
C ASN A 32 -20.46 -8.08 10.11
N LYS A 33 -19.86 -6.91 10.38
CA LYS A 33 -20.47 -5.82 11.16
C LYS A 33 -21.25 -4.82 10.31
N GLY A 34 -21.42 -5.10 9.02
CA GLY A 34 -22.15 -4.25 8.07
C GLY A 34 -21.33 -3.12 7.46
N ILE A 35 -20.00 -3.12 7.61
CA ILE A 35 -19.13 -2.11 6.98
C ILE A 35 -18.70 -2.62 5.60
N PRO A 36 -19.19 -2.04 4.50
CA PRO A 36 -18.84 -2.52 3.16
C PRO A 36 -17.37 -2.19 2.81
N PRO A 37 -16.72 -2.94 1.88
CA PRO A 37 -15.30 -2.73 1.53
C PRO A 37 -14.95 -1.30 1.11
N ASN A 38 -15.83 -0.63 0.37
CA ASN A 38 -15.69 0.78 -0.03
C ASN A 38 -15.84 1.78 1.13
N ARG A 39 -15.92 1.31 2.37
CA ARG A 39 -15.88 2.10 3.62
C ARG A 39 -14.73 1.67 4.53
N ILE A 40 -13.80 0.86 4.04
CA ILE A 40 -12.65 0.37 4.80
C ILE A 40 -11.38 0.92 4.15
N VAL A 41 -10.56 1.59 4.97
CA VAL A 41 -9.19 1.95 4.61
C VAL A 41 -8.24 0.97 5.27
N LEU A 42 -7.35 0.37 4.47
CA LEU A 42 -6.26 -0.45 4.97
C LEU A 42 -4.97 0.38 4.94
N GLY A 43 -4.21 0.40 6.02
CA GLY A 43 -2.99 1.19 6.06
C GLY A 43 -2.01 0.77 7.13
N GLY A 44 -0.78 1.25 6.99
CA GLY A 44 0.29 0.93 7.92
C GLY A 44 1.56 1.74 7.72
N PHE A 45 2.48 1.57 8.67
CA PHE A 45 3.79 2.19 8.69
C PHE A 45 4.88 1.18 8.35
N SER A 46 5.87 1.56 7.55
CA SER A 46 7.02 0.71 7.21
C SER A 46 6.58 -0.64 6.64
N GLN A 47 6.89 -1.77 7.27
CA GLN A 47 6.41 -3.08 6.86
C GLN A 47 4.87 -3.17 6.81
N GLY A 48 4.16 -2.45 7.67
CA GLY A 48 2.70 -2.36 7.61
C GLY A 48 2.19 -1.69 6.33
N CYS A 49 2.93 -0.71 5.79
CA CYS A 49 2.64 -0.13 4.48
C CYS A 49 2.87 -1.17 3.38
N ALA A 50 3.99 -1.89 3.42
CA ALA A 50 4.29 -2.95 2.46
C ALA A 50 3.19 -4.01 2.41
N MET A 51 2.72 -4.47 3.57
CA MET A 51 1.65 -5.47 3.64
C MET A 51 0.29 -4.92 3.26
N SER A 52 -0.01 -3.64 3.55
CA SER A 52 -1.27 -3.00 3.15
C SER A 52 -1.36 -2.86 1.63
N LEU A 53 -0.27 -2.41 0.99
CA LEU A 53 -0.15 -2.36 -0.47
C LEU A 53 -0.26 -3.77 -1.05
N LEU A 54 0.52 -4.73 -0.54
CA LEU A 54 0.49 -6.08 -1.07
C LEU A 54 -0.91 -6.70 -1.00
N ALA A 55 -1.60 -6.58 0.13
CA ALA A 55 -2.95 -7.10 0.29
C ALA A 55 -3.94 -6.52 -0.73
N ASP A 56 -3.94 -5.20 -0.95
CA ASP A 56 -4.75 -4.57 -1.99
C ASP A 56 -4.36 -5.00 -3.40
N LEU A 57 -3.08 -5.30 -3.62
CA LEU A 57 -2.60 -5.67 -4.96
C LEU A 57 -2.83 -7.14 -5.30
N ILE A 58 -3.04 -8.05 -4.34
CA ILE A 58 -3.13 -9.50 -4.65
C ILE A 58 -4.35 -10.20 -4.04
N SER A 59 -5.12 -9.54 -3.17
CA SER A 59 -6.32 -10.15 -2.59
C SER A 59 -7.34 -10.48 -3.66
N GLN A 60 -7.75 -11.75 -3.78
CA GLN A 60 -8.84 -12.17 -4.67
C GLN A 60 -10.17 -11.52 -4.31
N ARG A 61 -10.34 -11.16 -3.04
CA ARG A 61 -11.60 -10.66 -2.49
C ARG A 61 -11.68 -9.15 -2.53
N TYR A 62 -10.58 -8.47 -2.24
CA TYR A 62 -10.59 -7.03 -1.95
C TYR A 62 -9.70 -6.19 -2.87
N SER A 63 -8.92 -6.81 -3.77
CA SER A 63 -8.05 -6.04 -4.67
C SER A 63 -8.86 -5.05 -5.48
N GLY A 64 -8.51 -3.76 -5.40
CA GLY A 64 -9.20 -2.73 -6.16
C GLY A 64 -10.52 -2.25 -5.54
N ARG A 65 -10.91 -2.73 -4.35
CA ARG A 65 -12.29 -2.61 -3.82
C ARG A 65 -12.40 -1.89 -2.48
N LEU A 66 -11.28 -1.60 -1.83
CA LEU A 66 -11.26 -0.88 -0.57
C LEU A 66 -11.51 0.62 -0.81
N ALA A 67 -11.91 1.34 0.24
CA ALA A 67 -12.09 2.79 0.15
C ALA A 67 -10.79 3.53 -0.13
N GLY A 68 -9.67 2.97 0.33
CA GLY A 68 -8.34 3.46 0.02
C GLY A 68 -7.25 2.74 0.79
N ILE A 69 -5.99 3.02 0.40
CA ILE A 69 -4.78 2.51 1.05
C ILE A 69 -3.97 3.65 1.64
N ALA A 70 -3.61 3.56 2.92
CA ALA A 70 -2.73 4.53 3.58
C ALA A 70 -1.35 3.92 3.87
N GLY A 71 -0.36 4.27 3.06
CA GLY A 71 1.01 3.79 3.18
C GLY A 71 1.96 4.88 3.69
N VAL A 72 2.58 4.66 4.85
CA VAL A 72 3.51 5.62 5.46
C VAL A 72 4.90 5.01 5.65
N MET A 73 5.94 5.71 5.22
CA MET A 73 7.36 5.30 5.31
C MET A 73 7.61 3.86 4.85
N GLY A 74 6.96 3.42 3.77
CA GLY A 74 7.01 2.02 3.32
C GLY A 74 7.47 1.86 1.87
N TYR A 75 7.34 0.64 1.39
CA TYR A 75 7.82 0.20 0.09
C TYR A 75 6.91 -0.90 -0.47
N LEU A 76 7.05 -1.21 -1.75
CA LEU A 76 6.41 -2.38 -2.34
C LEU A 76 7.29 -3.62 -2.15
N PRO A 77 6.80 -4.69 -1.50
CA PRO A 77 7.59 -5.90 -1.27
C PRO A 77 7.64 -6.78 -2.54
N LEU A 78 8.25 -7.95 -2.42
CA LEU A 78 8.44 -8.96 -3.46
C LEU A 78 9.30 -8.41 -4.62
N ALA A 79 10.53 -8.09 -4.24
CA ALA A 79 11.62 -7.49 -5.02
C ALA A 79 11.25 -6.15 -5.68
N GLY A 80 10.39 -5.36 -5.04
CA GLY A 80 9.86 -4.11 -5.63
C GLY A 80 8.64 -4.35 -6.52
N GLY A 81 7.87 -5.40 -6.25
CA GLY A 81 6.59 -5.71 -6.89
C GLY A 81 6.67 -6.45 -8.22
N PHE A 82 7.82 -6.99 -8.63
CA PHE A 82 7.91 -7.76 -9.88
C PHE A 82 7.10 -9.05 -9.83
N ARG A 83 7.03 -9.70 -8.66
CA ARG A 83 6.26 -10.92 -8.44
C ARG A 83 4.75 -10.70 -8.41
N ILE A 84 4.30 -9.45 -8.22
CA ILE A 84 2.88 -9.14 -8.03
C ILE A 84 2.05 -9.50 -9.28
N ASN A 85 2.56 -9.25 -10.48
CA ASN A 85 1.86 -9.63 -11.71
C ASN A 85 1.64 -11.15 -11.81
N ASP A 86 2.66 -11.93 -11.44
CA ASP A 86 2.55 -13.39 -11.44
C ASP A 86 1.53 -13.85 -10.40
N LEU A 87 1.57 -13.30 -9.18
CA LEU A 87 0.61 -13.61 -8.12
C LEU A 87 -0.83 -13.26 -8.54
N ARG A 88 -1.03 -12.10 -9.19
CA ARG A 88 -2.33 -11.69 -9.73
C ARG A 88 -2.83 -12.66 -10.79
N ALA A 89 -1.97 -13.05 -11.74
CA ALA A 89 -2.32 -14.00 -12.79
C ALA A 89 -2.70 -15.37 -12.22
N HIS A 90 -1.92 -15.90 -11.28
CA HIS A 90 -2.23 -17.17 -10.60
C HIS A 90 -3.53 -17.10 -9.78
N ALA A 91 -3.84 -15.92 -9.23
CA ALA A 91 -5.06 -15.67 -8.50
C ALA A 91 -6.29 -15.40 -9.39
N GLY A 92 -6.13 -15.36 -10.73
CA GLY A 92 -7.20 -15.02 -11.66
C GLY A 92 -7.63 -13.54 -11.62
N LEU A 93 -6.78 -12.67 -11.07
CA LEU A 93 -7.02 -11.23 -11.01
C LEU A 93 -6.66 -10.56 -12.34
N PRO A 94 -7.31 -9.44 -12.70
CA PRO A 94 -6.94 -8.64 -13.86
C PRO A 94 -5.47 -8.16 -13.76
N PRO A 95 -4.78 -7.89 -14.88
CA PRO A 95 -3.39 -7.43 -14.85
C PRO A 95 -3.23 -6.05 -14.18
N VAL A 96 -4.29 -5.24 -14.15
CA VAL A 96 -4.33 -3.93 -13.51
C VAL A 96 -5.28 -3.93 -12.31
N VAL A 97 -4.95 -3.17 -11.27
CA VAL A 97 -5.67 -3.14 -9.99
C VAL A 97 -6.95 -2.31 -10.08
N GLY A 98 -6.90 -1.20 -10.81
CA GLY A 98 -8.00 -0.23 -10.92
C GLY A 98 -7.79 1.00 -10.02
N GLU A 99 -8.87 1.74 -9.79
CA GLU A 99 -8.85 3.05 -9.12
C GLU A 99 -9.10 2.90 -7.62
N VAL A 100 -8.05 2.60 -6.85
CA VAL A 100 -8.07 2.67 -5.38
C VAL A 100 -7.35 3.93 -4.95
N PRO A 101 -8.01 4.85 -4.21
CA PRO A 101 -7.33 6.00 -3.63
C PRO A 101 -6.18 5.57 -2.72
N MET A 102 -5.02 6.19 -2.86
CA MET A 102 -3.85 5.88 -2.02
C MET A 102 -3.25 7.16 -1.44
N PHE A 103 -3.04 7.17 -0.12
CA PHE A 103 -2.19 8.14 0.55
C PHE A 103 -0.81 7.52 0.79
N LEU A 104 0.22 8.09 0.17
CA LEU A 104 1.58 7.57 0.18
C LEU A 104 2.55 8.63 0.70
N ALA A 105 3.04 8.45 1.93
CA ALA A 105 3.87 9.44 2.60
C ALA A 105 5.27 8.90 2.93
N ARG A 106 6.31 9.73 2.73
CA ARG A 106 7.67 9.46 3.23
C ARG A 106 8.38 10.69 3.79
N GLY A 107 9.44 10.45 4.54
CA GLY A 107 10.35 11.46 5.05
C GLY A 107 11.53 11.63 4.09
N GLN A 108 11.94 12.87 3.83
CA GLN A 108 13.07 13.11 2.94
C GLN A 108 14.41 12.63 3.53
N LYS A 109 14.53 12.60 4.86
CA LYS A 109 15.71 12.11 5.58
C LYS A 109 15.61 10.64 5.99
N ASP A 110 14.54 9.94 5.60
CA ASP A 110 14.40 8.51 5.83
C ASP A 110 15.53 7.73 5.14
N GLN A 111 16.36 7.06 5.95
CA GLN A 111 17.45 6.19 5.49
C GLN A 111 17.06 4.70 5.53
N MET A 112 15.97 4.35 6.23
CA MET A 112 15.47 2.96 6.29
C MET A 112 14.80 2.58 4.99
N ILE A 113 13.99 3.51 4.43
CA ILE A 113 13.45 3.39 3.08
C ILE A 113 14.09 4.47 2.19
N PRO A 114 15.21 4.15 1.50
CA PRO A 114 15.87 5.11 0.64
C PRO A 114 14.96 5.62 -0.48
N LYS A 115 15.17 6.88 -0.89
CA LYS A 115 14.43 7.52 -2.01
C LYS A 115 14.38 6.66 -3.27
N ARG A 116 15.43 5.89 -3.56
CA ARG A 116 15.45 4.96 -4.69
C ARG A 116 14.35 3.89 -4.60
N VAL A 117 14.19 3.27 -3.44
CA VAL A 117 13.18 2.22 -3.18
C VAL A 117 11.78 2.82 -3.22
N TRP A 118 11.61 4.01 -2.67
CA TRP A 118 10.36 4.76 -2.78
C TRP A 118 9.95 5.03 -4.23
N ASN A 119 10.86 5.56 -5.04
CA ASN A 119 10.58 5.85 -6.45
C ASN A 119 10.27 4.56 -7.24
N GLN A 120 10.92 3.45 -6.90
CA GLN A 120 10.61 2.13 -7.46
C GLN A 120 9.18 1.68 -7.09
N THR A 121 8.79 1.86 -5.83
CA THR A 121 7.44 1.59 -5.34
C THR A 121 6.39 2.38 -6.14
N LEU A 122 6.56 3.70 -6.24
CA LEU A 122 5.61 4.56 -6.98
C LEU A 122 5.51 4.18 -8.45
N LYS A 123 6.65 3.97 -9.12
CA LYS A 123 6.68 3.54 -10.51
C LYS A 123 5.98 2.19 -10.68
N LYS A 124 6.20 1.24 -9.78
CA LYS A 124 5.59 -0.08 -9.90
C LYS A 124 4.08 -0.05 -9.69
N LEU A 125 3.59 0.79 -8.78
CA LEU A 125 2.14 1.02 -8.61
C LEU A 125 1.51 1.57 -9.90
N GLU A 126 2.17 2.49 -10.60
CA GLU A 126 1.73 2.98 -11.91
C GLU A 126 1.72 1.86 -12.97
N GLU A 127 2.75 1.04 -13.03
CA GLU A 127 2.81 -0.13 -13.93
C GLU A 127 1.71 -1.17 -13.63
N LEU A 128 1.27 -1.26 -12.37
CA LEU A 128 0.15 -2.11 -11.92
C LEU A 128 -1.23 -1.46 -12.16
N GLY A 129 -1.27 -0.31 -12.84
CA GLY A 129 -2.49 0.39 -13.22
C GLY A 129 -3.13 1.24 -12.13
N VAL A 130 -2.41 1.51 -11.04
CA VAL A 130 -2.87 2.50 -10.05
C VAL A 130 -2.70 3.89 -10.67
N ASN A 131 -3.83 4.55 -10.97
CA ASN A 131 -3.85 5.85 -11.63
C ASN A 131 -3.03 6.89 -10.84
N LYS A 132 -2.39 7.84 -11.53
CA LYS A 132 -1.67 8.95 -10.90
C LYS A 132 -2.63 9.82 -10.07
N ASP A 133 -3.83 10.07 -10.56
CA ASP A 133 -4.80 10.92 -9.88
C ASP A 133 -5.43 10.25 -8.64
N ALA A 134 -5.32 8.93 -8.54
CA ALA A 134 -5.72 8.19 -7.35
C ALA A 134 -4.64 8.19 -6.25
N LYS A 135 -3.41 8.66 -6.53
CA LYS A 135 -2.29 8.66 -5.57
C LYS A 135 -1.99 10.05 -5.06
N GLU A 136 -2.16 10.26 -3.76
CA GLU A 136 -1.65 11.43 -3.05
C GLU A 136 -0.28 11.11 -2.44
N VAL A 137 0.77 11.65 -3.05
CA VAL A 137 2.17 11.37 -2.68
C VAL A 137 2.75 12.56 -1.91
N HIS A 138 3.16 12.33 -0.67
CA HIS A 138 3.70 13.35 0.23
C HIS A 138 5.15 13.05 0.63
N GLU A 139 6.03 14.05 0.52
CA GLU A 139 7.40 13.98 1.04
C GLU A 139 7.64 15.10 2.07
N TYR A 140 7.92 14.73 3.32
CA TYR A 140 8.10 15.68 4.41
C TYR A 140 9.58 16.03 4.60
N GLU A 141 9.91 17.31 4.43
CA GLU A 141 11.26 17.83 4.61
C GLU A 141 11.73 17.65 6.06
N GLY A 142 13.01 17.27 6.24
CA GLY A 142 13.62 17.08 7.56
C GLY A 142 13.16 15.83 8.33
N LEU A 143 12.10 15.15 7.89
CA LEU A 143 11.57 13.97 8.57
C LEU A 143 12.37 12.71 8.20
N GLY A 144 12.77 11.96 9.23
CA GLY A 144 13.37 10.62 9.10
C GLY A 144 12.32 9.52 8.97
N HIS A 145 12.64 8.31 9.46
CA HIS A 145 11.70 7.18 9.50
C HIS A 145 10.72 7.30 10.67
N ALA A 146 9.81 8.27 10.61
CA ALA A 146 8.90 8.60 11.72
C ALA A 146 7.60 9.26 11.26
N PHE A 147 6.64 9.38 12.16
CA PHE A 147 5.45 10.23 11.97
C PHE A 147 5.74 11.68 12.35
N SER A 148 4.93 12.60 11.80
CA SER A 148 4.94 14.01 12.17
C SER A 148 3.52 14.56 12.23
N GLY A 149 3.33 15.68 12.94
CA GLY A 149 2.06 16.40 12.97
C GLY A 149 1.54 16.81 11.58
N PRO A 150 2.38 17.41 10.71
CA PRO A 150 1.99 17.68 9.31
C PRO A 150 1.51 16.44 8.56
N LEU A 151 2.23 15.31 8.68
CA LEU A 151 1.85 14.06 8.03
C LEU A 151 0.48 13.56 8.51
N LEU A 152 0.27 13.55 9.82
CA LEU A 152 -1.02 13.12 10.38
C LEU A 152 -2.17 14.01 9.89
N ARG A 153 -1.96 15.33 9.81
CA ARG A 153 -2.99 16.26 9.30
C ARG A 153 -3.35 15.95 7.84
N ASP A 154 -2.36 15.76 6.98
CA ASP A 154 -2.62 15.45 5.56
C ASP A 154 -3.36 14.12 5.41
N MET A 155 -2.95 13.11 6.17
CA MET A 155 -3.63 11.81 6.18
C MET A 155 -5.08 11.93 6.68
N CYS A 156 -5.34 12.73 7.72
CA CYS A 156 -6.71 12.98 8.20
C CYS A 156 -7.57 13.66 7.13
N MET A 157 -7.05 14.70 6.46
CA MET A 157 -7.77 15.37 5.36
C MET A 157 -8.06 14.42 4.20
N TRP A 158 -7.13 13.51 3.89
CA TRP A 158 -7.34 12.47 2.89
C TRP A 158 -8.43 11.49 3.31
N LEU A 159 -8.39 10.99 4.56
CA LEU A 159 -9.40 10.08 5.13
C LEU A 159 -10.82 10.66 5.05
N GLU A 160 -10.99 11.95 5.35
CA GLU A 160 -12.29 12.64 5.24
C GLU A 160 -12.85 12.65 3.81
N ARG A 161 -11.98 12.67 2.78
CA ARG A 161 -12.39 12.61 1.38
C ARG A 161 -12.74 11.21 0.93
N VAL A 162 -11.95 10.20 1.31
CA VAL A 162 -12.16 8.81 0.86
C VAL A 162 -13.24 8.07 1.66
N ILE A 163 -13.52 8.53 2.88
CA ILE A 163 -14.63 8.06 3.73
C ILE A 163 -15.52 9.27 4.06
N PRO A 164 -16.31 9.78 3.10
CA PRO A 164 -17.21 10.89 3.37
C PRO A 164 -18.27 10.51 4.42
N LYS A 165 -18.94 11.48 5.04
CA LYS A 165 -20.11 11.17 5.86
C LYS A 165 -21.16 10.46 5.01
N LEU A 166 -21.89 9.53 5.60
CA LEU A 166 -23.09 9.00 4.96
C LEU A 166 -24.08 10.15 4.85
N GLU A 167 -24.71 10.30 3.69
CA GLU A 167 -25.84 11.24 3.55
C GLU A 167 -26.96 10.77 4.49
N ASP A 168 -27.61 11.72 5.17
CA ASP A 168 -28.74 11.48 6.08
C ASP A 168 -30.01 11.05 5.33
#